data_AF-A0A5J0SBY8-F1
#
_entry.id   AF-A0A5J0SBY8-F1
#
_cell.length_a   1.000
_cell.length_b   1.000
_cell.length_c   1.000
_cell.angle_alpha   90.00
_cell.angle_beta   90.00
_cell.angle_gamma   90.00
#
_symmetry.space_group_name_H-M   'P 1'
#
loop_
_entity.id
_entity.type
_entity.pdbx_description
1 polymer ?
#
loop_
_entity_poly.entity_id
_entity_poly.type
_entity_poly.pdbx_seq_one_letter_code
_entity_poly.pdbx_strand_id
1 'polypeptide(L)' 'MSKKAGWSRPINANKHHFFAEDEATSICGRWMYFGQDREPDTFESPDDCAACRRKLNKEHSA' A
#
# COMPACT_ATOMS: atom_id res chain seq x y z
N MET A 1 -14.43 9.94 -8.07
CA MET A 1 -13.12 10.38 -7.54
C MET A 1 -12.27 9.13 -7.47
N SER A 2 -11.30 8.98 -8.38
CA SER A 2 -10.41 7.82 -8.37
C SER A 2 -9.44 7.91 -7.19
N LYS A 3 -9.25 6.81 -6.47
CA LYS A 3 -8.31 6.71 -5.34
C LYS A 3 -6.94 6.39 -5.92
N LYS A 4 -5.97 7.29 -5.76
CA LYS A 4 -4.60 7.04 -6.22
C LYS A 4 -3.99 5.82 -5.53
N ALA A 5 -3.07 5.14 -6.22
CA ALA A 5 -2.25 4.12 -5.59
C ALA A 5 -1.33 4.76 -4.53
N GLY A 6 -1.05 4.03 -3.45
CA GLY A 6 -0.13 4.53 -2.42
C GLY A 6 -0.17 3.74 -1.11
N TRP A 7 0.71 4.15 -0.21
CA TRP A 7 0.87 3.61 1.13
C TRP A 7 -0.09 4.28 2.10
N SER A 8 -0.71 3.48 2.96
CA SER A 8 -1.45 4.00 4.10
C SER A 8 -1.33 3.04 5.27
N ARG A 9 -1.54 3.56 6.48
CA ARG A 9 -1.54 2.76 7.70
C ARG A 9 -2.96 2.68 8.26
N PRO A 10 -3.67 1.55 8.04
CA PRO A 10 -4.95 1.31 8.71
C PRO A 10 -4.82 1.41 10.23
N ILE A 11 -5.89 1.83 10.92
CA ILE A 11 -5.91 2.14 12.36
C ILE A 11 -5.32 1.01 13.24
N ASN A 12 -5.49 -0.26 12.84
CA ASN A 12 -5.00 -1.42 13.59
C ASN A 12 -3.77 -2.11 12.96
N ALA A 13 -3.20 -1.53 11.90
CA ALA A 13 -2.02 -2.09 11.24
C ALA A 13 -0.74 -1.58 11.92
N ASN A 14 0.19 -2.48 12.22
CA ASN A 14 1.52 -2.12 12.73
C ASN A 14 2.49 -1.67 11.62
N LYS A 15 2.11 -1.79 10.36
CA LYS A 15 2.94 -1.47 9.18
C LYS A 15 2.12 -0.69 8.15
N HIS A 16 2.80 0.04 7.28
CA HIS A 16 2.20 0.68 6.12
C HIS A 16 1.90 -0.38 5.06
N HIS A 17 0.70 -0.31 4.51
CA HIS A 17 0.24 -1.22 3.47
C HIS A 17 0.02 -0.43 2.19
N PHE A 18 0.51 -0.96 1.07
CA PHE A 18 0.24 -0.37 -0.24
C PHE A 18 -1.11 -0.81 -0.78
N PHE A 19 -1.84 0.15 -1.34
CA PHE A 19 -3.14 -0.03 -2.00
C PHE A 19 -2.99 0.38 -3.46
N ALA A 20 -3.47 -0.46 -4.37
CA ALA A 20 -3.49 -0.13 -5.79
C ALA A 20 -4.51 0.98 -6.08
N GLU A 21 -4.42 1.56 -7.28
CA GLU A 21 -5.38 2.56 -7.74
C GLU A 21 -6.80 1.97 -7.72
N ASP A 22 -7.75 2.74 -7.20
CA ASP A 22 -9.16 2.38 -7.02
C ASP A 22 -9.45 1.14 -6.13
N GLU A 23 -8.43 0.46 -5.64
CA GLU A 23 -8.57 -0.68 -4.74
C GLU A 23 -8.64 -0.28 -3.27
N ALA A 24 -9.66 -0.76 -2.55
CA ALA A 24 -9.73 -0.58 -1.09
C ALA A 24 -8.86 -1.60 -0.33
N THR A 25 -8.48 -2.70 -0.99
CA THR A 25 -7.71 -3.78 -0.39
C THR A 25 -6.23 -3.61 -0.71
N SER A 26 -5.39 -3.80 0.31
CA SER A 26 -3.94 -3.78 0.16
C SER A 26 -3.48 -4.89 -0.79
N ILE A 27 -2.38 -4.68 -1.49
CA ILE A 27 -1.85 -5.66 -2.44
C ILE A 27 -1.40 -6.96 -1.77
N CYS A 28 -1.16 -6.98 -0.46
CA CYS A 28 -0.91 -8.21 0.30
C CYS A 28 -2.20 -8.96 0.68
N GLY A 29 -3.38 -8.39 0.45
CA GLY A 29 -4.70 -8.99 0.68
C GLY A 29 -5.13 -9.06 2.13
N ARG A 30 -4.40 -8.42 3.06
CA ARG A 30 -4.62 -8.57 4.51
C ARG A 30 -5.34 -7.39 5.16
N TRP A 31 -5.31 -6.24 4.50
CA TRP A 31 -5.82 -5.00 5.04
C TRP A 31 -6.70 -4.28 4.04
N MET A 32 -7.76 -3.65 4.54
CA MET A 32 -8.59 -2.72 3.79
C MET A 32 -8.40 -1.30 4.34
N TYR A 33 -8.45 -0.32 3.45
CA TYR A 33 -8.39 1.09 3.78
C TYR A 33 -9.36 1.87 2.88
N PHE A 34 -10.36 2.49 3.51
CA PHE A 34 -11.42 3.24 2.83
C PHE A 34 -11.17 4.76 2.79
N GLY A 35 -10.10 5.25 3.42
CA GLY A 35 -9.71 6.65 3.35
C GLY A 35 -9.10 7.03 1.99
N GLN A 36 -8.89 8.34 1.80
CA GLN A 36 -8.29 8.90 0.60
C GLN A 36 -6.80 9.24 0.78
N ASP A 37 -6.32 9.32 2.03
CA ASP A 37 -4.95 9.68 2.35
C ASP A 37 -4.01 8.50 2.13
N ARG A 38 -3.36 8.52 0.97
CA ARG A 38 -2.36 7.54 0.56
C ARG A 38 -1.10 8.27 0.14
N GLU A 39 0.00 7.92 0.78
CA GLU A 39 1.31 8.46 0.47
C GLU A 39 1.87 7.79 -0.80
N PRO A 40 2.45 8.55 -1.74
CA PRO A 40 3.07 7.98 -2.93
C PRO A 40 4.29 7.12 -2.56
N ASP A 41 4.60 6.14 -3.40
CA ASP A 41 5.79 5.30 -3.22
C ASP A 41 7.06 6.05 -3.66
N THR A 42 7.62 6.87 -2.77
CA THR A 42 8.82 7.69 -3.06
C THR A 42 10.10 7.12 -2.47
N PHE A 43 10.00 6.31 -1.42
CA PHE A 43 11.13 5.63 -0.79
C PHE A 43 10.66 4.34 -0.09
N GLU A 44 11.60 3.41 0.14
CA GLU A 44 11.34 2.22 0.95
C GLU A 44 11.55 2.52 2.44
N SER A 45 10.53 2.27 3.26
CA SER A 45 10.57 2.44 4.71
C SER A 45 10.65 1.09 5.43
N PRO A 46 11.40 0.98 6.55
CA PRO A 46 11.35 -0.21 7.41
C PRO A 46 9.96 -0.45 8.03
N ASP A 47 9.07 0.55 7.99
CA ASP A 47 7.68 0.44 8.42
C ASP A 47 6.72 -0.05 7.35
N ASP A 48 7.21 -0.31 6.15
CA ASP A 48 6.41 -0.92 5.10
C ASP A 48 6.15 -2.39 5.37
N CYS A 49 4.97 -2.85 4.97
CA CYS A 49 4.67 -4.26 4.93
C CYS A 49 5.60 -4.93 3.92
N ALA A 50 6.52 -5.76 4.42
CA ALA A 50 7.47 -6.50 3.58
C ALA A 50 6.79 -7.32 2.45
N ALA A 51 5.58 -7.83 2.68
CA ALA A 51 4.83 -8.54 1.65
C ALA A 51 4.31 -7.60 0.54
N CYS A 52 3.87 -6.39 0.90
CA CYS A 52 3.51 -5.37 -0.09
C CYS A 52 4.75 -4.93 -0.87
N ARG A 53 5.85 -4.62 -0.18
CA ARG A 53 7.10 -4.16 -0.79
C ARG A 53 7.65 -5.17 -1.80
N ARG A 54 7.70 -6.44 -1.45
CA ARG A 54 8.11 -7.53 -2.37
C ARG A 54 7.22 -7.63 -3.61
N LYS A 55 5.90 -7.44 -3.47
CA LYS A 55 4.96 -7.48 -4.59
C LYS A 55 5.16 -6.27 -5.51
N LEU A 56 5.27 -5.06 -4.95
CA LEU A 56 5.56 -3.85 -5.72
C LEU A 56 6.85 -3.95 -6.52
N ASN A 57 7.93 -4.38 -5.88
CA ASN A 57 9.24 -4.47 -6.54
C ASN A 57 9.23 -5.52 -7.67
N LYS A 58 8.39 -6.56 -7.55
CA LYS A 58 8.21 -7.56 -8.62
C LYS A 58 7.48 -6.99 -9.83
N GLU A 59 6.41 -6.21 -9.62
CA GLU A 59 5.65 -5.58 -10.70
C GLU A 59 6.45 -4.45 -11.39
N HIS A 60 7.29 -3.72 -10.64
CA HIS A 60 8.15 -2.66 -11.20
C HIS A 60 9.39 -3.18 -11.95
N SER A 61 9.71 -4.47 -11.83
CA SER A 61 10.86 -5.09 -12.53
C SER A 61 10.45 -5.83 -13.81
N ALA A 62 9.18 -5.74 -14.21
CA ALA A 62 8.63 -6.31 -15.44
C ALA A 62 8.37 -5.22 -16.49
#